data_AF-A0A0J1LFR9-F1
#
_entry.id   AF-A0A0J1LFR9-F1
#
_cell.length_a   1.000
_cell.length_b   1.000
_cell.length_c   1.000
_cell.angle_alpha   90.00
_cell.angle_beta   90.00
_cell.angle_gamma   90.00
#
_symmetry.space_group_name_H-M   'P 1'
#
loop_
_entity.id
_entity.type
_entity.pdbx_description
1 polymer ?
#
loop_
_entity_poly.entity_id
_entity_poly.type
_entity_poly.pdbx_seq_one_letter_code
_entity_poly.pdbx_strand_id
1 'polypeptide(L)' 'MTKFGWFLSLVGFLAILSSILYPFDVISKQTVLILLFGGAGTMFVGSMIRNLSLLKKIPK' A
#
# COMPACT_ATOMS: atom_id res chain seq x y z
N MET A 1 -8.68 9.65 10.63
CA MET A 1 -8.80 8.50 9.71
C MET A 1 -8.00 8.69 8.43
N THR A 2 -8.09 9.84 7.75
CA THR A 2 -7.29 10.14 6.54
C THR A 2 -5.78 9.99 6.72
N LYS A 3 -5.18 10.51 7.81
CA LYS A 3 -3.73 10.42 8.06
C LYS A 3 -3.22 8.97 8.11
N PHE A 4 -3.99 8.07 8.72
CA PHE A 4 -3.67 6.64 8.80
C PHE A 4 -3.77 5.96 7.42
N GLY A 5 -4.79 6.30 6.63
CA GLY A 5 -4.90 5.79 5.26
C GLY A 5 -3.76 6.25 4.35
N TRP A 6 -3.27 7.49 4.52
CA TRP A 6 -2.07 7.97 3.84
C TRP A 6 -0.80 7.24 4.29
N PHE A 7 -0.66 6.97 5.59
CA PHE A 7 0.45 6.19 6.11
C PHE A 7 0.49 4.77 5.52
N LEU A 8 -0.65 4.07 5.50
CA LEU A 8 -0.77 2.75 4.86
C LEU A 8 -0.41 2.79 3.37
N SER A 9 -0.87 3.82 2.65
CA SER A 9 -0.49 3.97 1.24
C SER A 9 1.01 4.23 1.06
N LEU A 10 1.66 4.97 1.97
CA LEU A 10 3.12 5.17 1.95
C LEU A 10 3.88 3.85 2.18
N VAL A 11 3.45 3.06 3.17
CA VAL A 11 4.07 1.76 3.46
C VAL A 11 3.92 0.80 2.27
N GLY A 12 2.73 0.72 1.68
CA GLY A 12 2.51 -0.10 0.51
C GLY A 12 3.30 0.37 -0.72
N PHE A 13 3.46 1.69 -0.90
CA PHE A 13 4.32 2.25 -1.94
C PHE A 13 5.79 1.85 -1.76
N LEU A 14 6.34 1.96 -0.54
CA LEU A 14 7.71 1.56 -0.23
C LEU A 14 7.93 0.06 -0.45
N ALA A 15 6.96 -0.78 -0.13
CA ALA A 15 7.02 -2.22 -0.38
C ALA A 15 7.11 -2.52 -1.90
N ILE A 16 6.27 -1.88 -2.71
CA ILE A 16 6.33 -2.02 -4.18
C ILE A 16 7.67 -1.49 -4.72
N LEU A 17 8.14 -0.33 -4.24
CA LEU A 17 9.42 0.23 -4.64
C LEU A 17 10.59 -0.72 -4.34
N SER A 18 10.54 -1.40 -3.20
CA SER A 18 11.53 -2.40 -2.78
C SER A 18 11.57 -3.61 -3.71
N SER A 19 10.52 -3.85 -4.50
CA SER A 19 10.49 -4.93 -5.50
C SER A 19 11.46 -4.70 -6.66
N ILE A 20 11.93 -3.46 -6.86
CA ILE A 20 12.99 -3.11 -7.81
C ILE A 20 14.32 -3.80 -7.46
N LEU A 21 14.48 -4.29 -6.23
CA LEU A 21 15.65 -5.08 -5.83
C LEU A 21 15.72 -6.47 -6.49
N TYR A 22 14.63 -6.96 -7.10
CA TYR A 22 14.58 -8.26 -7.79
C TYR A 22 15.54 -8.39 -8.96
N PRO A 23 15.55 -7.48 -9.95
CA PRO A 23 16.50 -7.55 -11.07
C PRO A 23 17.98 -7.44 -10.65
N PHE A 24 18.26 -7.00 -9.42
CA PHE A 24 19.62 -6.96 -8.86
C PHE A 24 19.98 -8.25 -8.10
N ASP A 25 19.15 -9.29 -8.15
CA ASP A 25 19.30 -10.57 -7.44
C ASP A 25 19.44 -10.43 -5.90
N VAL A 26 19.00 -9.30 -5.34
CA VAL A 26 19.06 -9.03 -3.89
C VAL A 26 17.92 -9.74 -3.13
N ILE A 27 16.79 -9.98 -3.81
CA ILE A 27 15.60 -10.60 -3.22
C ILE A 27 15.08 -11.75 -4.09
N SER A 28 14.48 -12.76 -3.45
CA SER A 28 13.94 -13.92 -4.16
C SER A 28 12.61 -13.61 -4.87
N LYS A 29 12.25 -14.44 -5.86
CA LYS A 29 10.97 -14.34 -6.59
C LYS A 29 9.75 -14.38 -5.65
N GLN A 30 9.79 -15.20 -4.58
CA GLN A 30 8.73 -15.24 -3.59
C GLN A 30 8.63 -13.91 -2.83
N THR A 31 9.76 -13.36 -2.39
CA THR A 31 9.82 -12.06 -1.67
C THR A 31 9.23 -10.94 -2.51
N VAL A 32 9.50 -10.92 -3.81
CA VAL A 32 8.96 -9.94 -4.76
C VAL A 32 7.44 -10.02 -4.86
N LEU A 33 6.91 -11.23 -4.98
CA LEU A 33 5.46 -11.41 -5.06
C LEU A 33 4.79 -10.95 -3.75
N ILE A 34 5.39 -11.24 -2.61
CA ILE A 34 4.91 -10.76 -1.31
C ILE A 34 4.95 -9.23 -1.24
N LEU A 35 6.04 -8.60 -1.70
CA LEU A 35 6.18 -7.13 -1.70
C LEU A 35 5.21 -6.45 -2.68
N LEU A 36 4.99 -7.02 -3.86
CA LEU A 36 4.06 -6.50 -4.86
C LEU A 36 2.60 -6.66 -4.41
N PHE A 37 2.17 -7.88 -4.09
CA PHE A 37 0.78 -8.14 -3.69
C PHE A 37 0.47 -7.58 -2.30
N GLY A 38 1.39 -7.72 -1.36
CA GLY A 38 1.27 -7.15 -0.03
C GLY A 38 1.27 -5.61 -0.07
N GLY A 39 2.15 -5.02 -0.86
CA GLY A 39 2.21 -3.57 -1.06
C GLY A 39 0.94 -3.03 -1.72
N ALA A 40 0.46 -3.67 -2.80
CA ALA A 40 -0.79 -3.30 -3.46
C ALA A 40 -2.01 -3.45 -2.54
N GLY A 41 -2.09 -4.55 -1.78
CA GLY A 41 -3.15 -4.76 -0.79
C GLY A 41 -3.14 -3.70 0.32
N THR A 42 -1.96 -3.34 0.82
CA THR A 42 -1.80 -2.30 1.84
C THR A 42 -2.21 -0.92 1.31
N MET A 43 -1.85 -0.59 0.07
CA MET A 43 -2.29 0.66 -0.58
C MET A 43 -3.80 0.70 -0.80
N PHE A 44 -4.41 -0.43 -1.18
CA PHE A 44 -5.86 -0.57 -1.35
C PHE A 44 -6.61 -0.33 -0.03
N VAL A 45 -6.16 -0.95 1.06
CA VAL A 45 -6.75 -0.70 2.40
C VAL A 45 -6.59 0.77 2.79
N GLY A 46 -5.42 1.37 2.52
CA GLY A 46 -5.19 2.79 2.74
C GLY A 46 -6.11 3.73 1.94
N SER A 47 -6.44 3.39 0.68
CA SER A 47 -7.41 4.14 -0.11
C SER A 47 -8.84 3.97 0.39
N MET A 48 -9.24 2.76 0.78
CA MET A 48 -10.54 2.49 1.38
C MET A 48 -10.77 3.29 2.66
N ILE A 49 -9.80 3.33 3.56
CA ILE A 49 -9.89 4.13 4.81
C ILE A 49 -10.06 5.62 4.51
N ARG A 50 -9.37 6.14 3.49
CA ARG A 50 -9.53 7.54 3.06
C ARG A 50 -10.92 7.79 2.49
N ASN A 51 -11.40 6.93 1.60
CA ASN A 51 -12.74 7.04 1.00
C ASN A 51 -13.85 6.95 2.05
N LEU A 52 -13.77 6.01 3.00
CA LEU A 52 -14.71 5.93 4.11
C LEU A 52 -14.72 7.19 4.98
N SER A 53 -13.56 7.79 5.20
CA SER A 53 -13.48 9.04 5.96
C SER A 53 -14.08 10.25 5.22
N LEU A 54 -14.06 10.23 3.87
CA LEU A 54 -14.71 11.24 3.04
C LEU A 54 -16.23 11.05 3.04
N LEU A 55 -16.71 9.81 2.90
CA LEU A 55 -18.13 9.48 2.97
C LEU A 55 -18.75 9.87 4.32
N LYS A 56 -18.02 9.73 5.42
CA LYS A 56 -18.47 10.20 6.75
C LYS A 56 -18.60 11.72 6.88
N LYS A 57 -18.02 12.51 5.96
CA LYS A 57 -18.10 13.98 5.97
C LYS A 57 -19.23 14.52 5.10
N ILE A 58 -19.88 13.68 4.29
CA ILE A 58 -21.02 14.11 3.48
C ILE A 58 -22.25 14.12 4.40
N PRO A 59 -22.86 15.29 4.69
CA PRO A 59 -24.08 15.36 5.48
C PRO A 59 -25.20 14.62 4.74
N LYS A 60 -25.99 13.84 5.49
CA LYS A 60 -27.18 13.14 4.98
C LYS A 60 -28.20 14.12 4.44
#